data_AF-B8F9K8-F1
#
_entry.id   AF-B8F9K8-F1
#
_cell.length_a   1.000
_cell.length_b   1.000
_cell.length_c   1.000
_cell.angle_alpha   90.00
_cell.angle_beta   90.00
_cell.angle_gamma   90.00
#
_symmetry.space_group_name_H-M   'P 1'
#
loop_
_entity.id
_entity.type
_entity.pdbx_description
1 polymer ?
#
loop_
_entity_poly.entity_id
_entity_poly.type
_entity_poly.pdbx_seq_one_letter_code
_entity_poly.pdbx_strand_id
1 'polypeptide(L)'
;MKAFACEKVVCPDGIWIISEGRYRDLDLRLILEGAEVVTVKEYRISDLAYYMLGPKPIEVKKRLVGCEVHAIEPFSNRFKAKIKKVLPRFMHGMFKETPMEPQILMSPRENTCSALDSKELEKHLERIESQLRPYNSVIKQVNGLDLTRVKDIVGICEDFGKNRSQLLIKGCLEDKVAYIAEGITLDVGVTLDRAYVANGLFEMGAYDFDGYDNQKSYRLVTFMHRGETKAFVLDDDNRMKFEVQELDTIQYIQLLENCLRINPKMKEAMDQCMEGKAMAAKILFNHHMEIGYSTSRIPEIYRQAFETYDIGLSEMDAVMHSLNTKQFGIAFSYIPKTGDEQDKVFTTISVMHDFQALDSIKAELPELYSEISKMTSVSDAGTYYLLDAIRGVQ
;
A
#
# COMPACT_ATOMS: atom_id res chain seq x y z
N MET A 1 32.83 -31.14 -5.94
CA MET A 1 31.85 -30.21 -6.52
C MET A 1 30.58 -31.01 -6.80
N LYS A 2 29.66 -31.07 -5.83
CA LYS A 2 28.33 -31.68 -6.05
C LYS A 2 27.41 -30.54 -6.46
N ALA A 3 26.89 -30.60 -7.67
CA ALA A 3 25.80 -29.72 -8.11
C ALA A 3 24.62 -29.96 -7.15
N PHE A 4 24.25 -28.94 -6.38
CA PHE A 4 23.00 -28.95 -5.63
C PHE A 4 21.89 -28.86 -6.68
N ALA A 5 21.23 -29.98 -6.92
CA ALA A 5 20.00 -30.02 -7.69
C ALA A 5 19.00 -29.08 -7.01
N CYS A 6 18.64 -28.00 -7.69
CA CYS A 6 17.53 -27.16 -7.31
C CYS A 6 16.28 -28.05 -7.33
N GLU A 7 15.79 -28.46 -6.16
CA GLU A 7 14.46 -29.06 -6.04
C GLU A 7 13.48 -28.10 -6.73
N LYS A 8 12.89 -28.55 -7.84
CA LYS A 8 11.79 -27.84 -8.49
C LYS A 8 10.61 -27.85 -7.52
N VAL A 9 10.51 -26.83 -6.68
CA VAL A 9 9.24 -26.52 -6.01
C VAL A 9 8.29 -26.16 -7.14
N VAL A 10 7.20 -26.93 -7.25
CA VAL A 10 6.10 -26.66 -8.17
C VAL A 10 5.50 -25.33 -7.74
N CYS A 11 5.76 -24.26 -8.49
CA CYS A 11 5.08 -22.99 -8.28
C CYS A 11 3.59 -23.18 -8.61
N PRO A 12 2.65 -22.64 -7.81
CA PRO A 12 1.22 -22.76 -8.08
C PRO A 12 0.85 -22.17 -9.46
N ASP A 13 -0.23 -22.69 -10.05
CA ASP A 13 -0.88 -22.03 -11.18
C ASP A 13 -1.50 -20.70 -10.69
N GLY A 14 -1.15 -19.59 -11.34
CA GLY A 14 -1.61 -18.23 -10.97
C GLY A 14 -0.66 -17.46 -10.05
N ILE A 15 -1.18 -16.41 -9.40
CA ILE A 15 -0.40 -15.54 -8.52
C ILE A 15 0.02 -16.24 -7.22
N TRP A 16 1.28 -16.05 -6.83
CA TRP A 16 1.80 -16.37 -5.51
C TRP A 16 2.82 -15.30 -5.06
N ILE A 17 3.07 -15.22 -3.76
CA ILE A 17 3.85 -14.15 -3.12
C ILE A 17 5.10 -14.74 -2.45
N ILE A 18 4.93 -15.67 -1.51
CA ILE A 18 6.03 -16.24 -0.71
C ILE A 18 5.73 -17.70 -0.36
N SER A 19 6.74 -18.56 -0.40
CA SER A 19 6.60 -19.96 0.00
C SER A 19 6.59 -20.12 1.52
N GLU A 20 6.32 -21.33 2.01
CA GLU A 20 6.67 -21.68 3.40
C GLU A 20 8.18 -21.65 3.63
N GLY A 21 8.59 -21.26 4.84
CA GLY A 21 10.00 -21.20 5.22
C GLY A 21 10.58 -22.58 5.51
N ARG A 22 11.79 -22.82 5.01
CA ARG A 22 12.55 -24.07 5.24
C ARG A 22 13.86 -23.75 5.93
N TYR A 23 14.14 -24.44 7.03
CA TYR A 23 15.43 -24.30 7.70
C TYR A 23 16.53 -24.97 6.89
N ARG A 24 17.63 -24.24 6.67
CA ARG A 24 18.82 -24.72 5.96
C ARG A 24 20.06 -24.09 6.57
N ASP A 25 21.17 -24.82 6.53
CA ASP A 25 22.46 -24.24 6.89
C ASP A 25 23.03 -23.51 5.68
N LEU A 26 23.35 -22.24 5.85
CA LEU A 26 23.89 -21.39 4.80
C LEU A 26 25.20 -20.77 5.24
N ASP A 27 26.19 -20.80 4.34
CA ASP A 27 27.45 -20.12 4.54
C ASP A 27 27.31 -18.64 4.19
N LEU A 28 27.22 -17.80 5.22
CA LEU A 28 27.05 -16.35 5.06
C LEU A 28 28.38 -15.60 4.98
N ARG A 29 29.53 -16.27 4.93
CA ARG A 29 30.87 -15.63 4.86
C ARG A 29 31.04 -14.71 3.66
N LEU A 30 30.33 -14.97 2.57
CA LEU A 30 30.35 -14.15 1.37
C LEU A 30 29.54 -12.84 1.51
N ILE A 31 28.71 -12.72 2.55
CA ILE A 31 27.76 -11.62 2.74
C ILE A 31 28.08 -10.83 4.02
N LEU A 32 28.52 -11.51 5.08
CA LEU A 32 28.79 -10.93 6.39
C LEU A 32 30.22 -11.25 6.83
N GLU A 33 31.00 -10.20 7.09
CA GLU A 33 32.36 -10.32 7.56
C GLU A 33 32.40 -10.96 8.96
N GLY A 34 33.13 -12.05 9.10
CA GLY A 34 33.21 -12.84 10.35
C GLY A 34 31.99 -13.73 10.62
N ALA A 35 31.11 -13.95 9.65
CA ALA A 35 30.04 -14.94 9.79
C ALA A 35 30.56 -16.38 9.71
N GLU A 36 29.88 -17.29 10.38
CA GLU A 36 30.06 -18.74 10.20
C GLU A 36 28.90 -19.31 9.38
N VAL A 37 28.85 -20.63 9.24
CA VAL A 37 27.64 -21.30 8.77
C VAL A 37 26.53 -21.05 9.80
N VAL A 38 25.43 -20.43 9.36
CA VAL A 38 24.28 -20.12 10.22
C VAL A 38 23.09 -20.90 9.71
N THR A 39 22.31 -21.48 10.62
CA THR A 39 20.98 -22.01 10.28
C THR A 39 20.06 -20.84 9.96
N VAL A 40 19.67 -20.74 8.70
CA VAL A 40 18.76 -19.72 8.18
C VAL A 40 17.39 -20.34 7.92
N LYS A 41 16.36 -19.51 7.90
CA LYS A 41 15.05 -19.86 7.37
C LYS A 41 14.93 -19.28 5.97
N GLU A 42 14.87 -20.16 4.98
CA GLU A 42 14.85 -19.82 3.56
C GLU A 42 13.43 -19.89 2.99
N TYR A 43 13.09 -18.90 2.19
CA TYR A 43 11.83 -18.76 1.45
C TYR A 43 12.13 -18.60 -0.03
N ARG A 44 11.24 -19.09 -0.89
CA ARG A 44 11.10 -18.57 -2.27
C ARG A 44 10.12 -17.41 -2.23
N ILE A 45 10.43 -16.34 -2.94
CA ILE A 45 9.54 -15.18 -3.11
C ILE A 45 9.31 -14.93 -4.59
N SER A 46 8.13 -14.49 -4.98
CA SER A 46 7.82 -14.12 -6.36
C SER A 46 8.47 -12.79 -6.75
N ASP A 47 8.36 -12.42 -8.01
CA ASP A 47 8.72 -11.09 -8.50
C ASP A 47 7.89 -9.96 -7.87
N LEU A 48 6.62 -10.19 -7.59
CA LEU A 48 5.78 -9.24 -6.84
C LEU A 48 6.28 -9.06 -5.40
N ALA A 49 6.60 -10.15 -4.70
CA ALA A 49 7.18 -10.06 -3.36
C ALA A 49 8.56 -9.38 -3.38
N TYR A 50 9.39 -9.66 -4.39
CA TYR A 50 10.66 -8.98 -4.61
C TYR A 50 10.47 -7.46 -4.80
N TYR A 51 9.45 -7.05 -5.55
CA TYR A 51 9.06 -5.65 -5.71
C TYR A 51 8.63 -5.02 -4.38
N MET A 52 7.75 -5.70 -3.63
CA MET A 52 7.23 -5.22 -2.34
C MET A 52 8.33 -5.03 -1.28
N LEU A 53 9.30 -5.95 -1.22
CA LEU A 53 10.44 -5.88 -0.29
C LEU A 53 11.59 -4.99 -0.81
N GLY A 54 11.57 -4.64 -2.09
CA GLY A 54 12.68 -3.99 -2.77
C GLY A 54 12.98 -2.59 -2.19
N PRO A 55 14.25 -2.25 -1.92
CA PRO A 55 14.62 -0.94 -1.38
C PRO A 55 14.82 0.12 -2.49
N LYS A 56 14.54 -0.24 -3.74
CA LYS A 56 14.82 0.62 -4.88
C LYS A 56 13.69 1.62 -5.08
N PRO A 57 14.01 2.88 -5.44
CA PRO A 57 13.01 3.85 -5.81
C PRO A 57 12.15 3.35 -6.97
N ILE A 58 10.86 3.67 -6.89
CA ILE A 58 9.87 3.36 -7.91
C ILE A 58 9.29 4.67 -8.44
N GLU A 59 8.88 4.67 -9.71
CA GLU A 59 8.21 5.81 -10.32
C GLU A 59 6.75 5.45 -10.58
N VAL A 60 5.85 6.27 -10.04
CA VAL A 60 4.40 6.09 -10.17
C VAL A 60 3.86 7.26 -10.96
N LYS A 61 3.05 6.98 -11.97
CA LYS A 61 2.37 8.03 -12.73
C LYS A 61 1.19 8.57 -11.93
N LYS A 62 1.12 9.90 -11.79
CA LYS A 62 -0.02 10.61 -11.20
C LYS A 62 -0.37 11.82 -12.06
N ARG A 63 -1.64 12.19 -12.12
CA ARG A 63 -2.07 13.36 -12.89
C ARG A 63 -1.78 14.63 -12.11
N LEU A 64 -1.05 15.58 -12.66
CA LEU A 64 -0.86 16.89 -12.02
C LEU A 64 -2.13 17.74 -12.24
N VAL A 65 -2.86 18.02 -11.16
CA VAL A 65 -4.18 18.69 -11.22
C VAL A 65 -4.18 20.09 -10.61
N GLY A 66 -3.08 20.52 -9.98
CA GLY A 66 -2.99 21.84 -9.39
C GLY A 66 -1.67 22.13 -8.71
N CYS A 67 -1.66 23.21 -7.92
CA CYS A 67 -0.55 23.56 -7.04
C CYS A 67 -1.00 24.37 -5.82
N GLU A 68 -0.24 24.29 -4.74
CA GLU A 68 -0.28 25.18 -3.58
C GLU A 68 0.79 26.27 -3.73
N VAL A 69 0.39 27.52 -3.56
CA VAL A 69 1.29 28.68 -3.58
C VAL A 69 1.44 29.18 -2.14
N HIS A 70 2.63 29.01 -1.58
CA HIS A 70 2.97 29.47 -0.24
C HIS A 70 3.58 30.87 -0.33
N ALA A 71 2.98 31.85 0.33
CA ALA A 71 3.53 33.20 0.34
C ALA A 71 4.68 33.37 1.36
N ILE A 72 5.50 34.39 1.14
CA ILE A 72 6.49 34.84 2.12
C ILE A 72 5.75 35.41 3.34
N GLU A 73 6.03 34.88 4.52
CA GLU A 73 5.50 35.44 5.76
C GLU A 73 5.91 36.90 5.94
N PRO A 74 4.98 37.82 6.25
CA PRO A 74 5.31 39.22 6.51
C PRO A 74 6.32 39.34 7.65
N PHE A 75 7.28 40.26 7.52
CA PHE A 75 8.32 40.53 8.54
C PHE A 75 7.73 40.80 9.94
N SER A 76 6.51 41.37 9.99
CA SER A 76 5.76 41.61 11.23
C SER A 76 5.44 40.32 12.01
N ASN A 77 5.20 39.19 11.36
CA ASN A 77 4.95 37.91 12.02
C ASN A 77 6.24 37.27 12.56
N ARG A 78 7.37 37.38 11.84
CA ARG A 78 8.68 36.94 12.36
C ARG A 78 9.12 37.75 13.58
N PHE A 79 8.84 39.05 13.59
CA PHE A 79 9.15 39.93 14.72
C PHE A 79 8.23 39.65 15.91
N LYS A 80 6.93 39.41 15.68
CA LYS A 80 5.98 38.96 16.72
C LYS A 80 6.40 37.64 17.36
N ALA A 81 6.86 36.66 16.57
CA ALA A 81 7.35 35.38 17.09
C ALA A 81 8.61 35.52 17.97
N LYS A 82 9.53 36.44 17.61
CA LYS A 82 10.70 36.76 18.44
C LYS A 82 10.34 37.53 19.72
N ILE A 83 9.42 38.49 19.63
CA ILE A 83 8.90 39.27 20.76
C ILE A 83 8.16 38.35 21.76
N LYS A 84 7.38 37.39 21.26
CA LYS A 84 6.66 36.39 22.06
C LYS A 84 7.60 35.49 22.88
N LYS A 85 8.79 35.15 22.36
CA LYS A 85 9.85 34.43 23.11
C LYS A 85 10.43 35.22 24.28
N VAL A 86 10.28 36.55 24.26
CA VAL A 86 10.79 37.45 25.31
C VAL A 86 9.68 37.96 26.24
N LEU A 87 8.40 37.80 25.86
CA LEU A 87 7.27 38.28 26.66
C LEU A 87 6.72 37.25 27.66
N PRO A 88 6.12 37.71 28.78
CA PRO A 88 5.41 36.86 29.74
C PRO A 88 4.23 36.07 29.12
N ARG A 89 3.99 34.86 29.64
CA ARG A 89 2.93 33.93 29.15
C ARG A 89 1.52 34.54 29.11
N PHE A 90 1.20 35.46 30.01
CA PHE A 90 -0.13 36.11 30.03
C PHE A 90 -0.37 37.07 28.85
N MET A 91 0.68 37.57 28.19
CA MET A 91 0.57 38.46 27.01
C MET A 91 0.61 37.71 25.67
N HIS A 92 0.78 36.38 25.68
CA HIS A 92 0.78 35.58 24.45
C HIS A 92 -0.55 35.63 23.68
N GLY A 93 -1.67 35.90 24.37
CA GLY A 93 -3.01 36.00 23.78
C GLY A 93 -3.24 37.23 22.89
N MET A 94 -2.40 38.27 22.99
CA MET A 94 -2.49 39.46 22.14
C MET A 94 -1.90 39.26 20.73
N PHE A 95 -1.10 38.21 20.54
CA PHE A 95 -0.47 37.88 19.27
C PHE A 95 -1.05 36.56 18.74
N LYS A 96 -2.31 36.61 18.25
CA LYS A 96 -2.84 35.54 17.42
C LYS A 96 -2.08 35.52 16.11
N GLU A 97 -1.28 34.47 15.92
CA GLU A 97 -0.76 34.11 14.61
C GLU A 97 -1.93 33.59 13.80
N THR A 98 -2.25 34.25 12.69
CA THR A 98 -3.03 33.61 11.63
C THR A 98 -1.99 33.01 10.69
N PRO A 99 -1.81 31.68 10.66
CA PRO A 99 -1.00 31.05 9.62
C PRO A 99 -1.56 31.52 8.28
N MET A 100 -0.70 32.02 7.38
CA MET A 100 -1.16 32.30 6.04
C MET A 100 -1.44 30.97 5.37
N GLU A 101 -2.71 30.67 5.14
CA GLU A 101 -3.10 29.47 4.39
C GLU A 101 -2.55 29.57 2.97
N PRO A 102 -2.03 28.47 2.42
CA PRO A 102 -1.55 28.46 1.04
C PRO A 102 -2.71 28.75 0.08
N GLN A 103 -2.41 29.50 -0.99
CA GLN A 103 -3.37 29.68 -2.07
C GLN A 103 -3.38 28.40 -2.92
N ILE A 104 -4.53 27.76 -3.01
CA ILE A 104 -4.70 26.53 -3.79
C ILE A 104 -5.22 26.89 -5.19
N LEU A 105 -4.49 26.47 -6.23
CA LEU A 105 -4.88 26.60 -7.63
C LEU A 105 -5.16 25.20 -8.20
N MET A 106 -6.39 24.95 -8.64
CA MET A 106 -6.82 23.64 -9.16
C MET A 106 -7.42 23.78 -10.55
N SER A 107 -7.13 22.80 -11.41
CA SER A 107 -7.86 22.66 -12.66
C SER A 107 -9.32 22.30 -12.35
N PRO A 108 -10.29 22.81 -13.14
CA PRO A 108 -11.64 22.29 -13.10
C PRO A 108 -11.60 20.76 -13.27
N ARG A 109 -12.45 20.04 -12.54
CA ARG A 109 -12.62 18.60 -12.79
C ARG A 109 -13.19 18.45 -14.20
N GLU A 110 -12.36 18.02 -15.13
CA GLU A 110 -12.84 17.43 -16.37
C GLU A 110 -13.56 16.15 -15.96
N ASN A 111 -14.85 16.05 -16.28
CA ASN A 111 -15.50 14.74 -16.30
C ASN A 111 -14.69 13.94 -17.32
N THR A 112 -13.96 12.93 -16.85
CA THR A 112 -13.22 12.03 -17.73
C THR A 112 -14.20 11.50 -18.77
N CYS A 113 -13.88 11.69 -20.05
CA CYS A 113 -14.51 10.90 -21.09
C CYS A 113 -14.08 9.47 -20.83
N SER A 114 -15.04 8.56 -20.67
CA SER A 114 -14.79 7.11 -20.70
C SER A 114 -13.87 6.78 -21.88
N ALA A 115 -12.95 5.82 -21.71
CA ALA A 115 -12.04 5.42 -22.77
C ALA A 115 -12.81 5.23 -24.09
N LEU A 116 -12.39 5.98 -25.10
CA LEU A 116 -13.07 5.97 -26.39
C LEU A 116 -12.62 4.74 -27.16
N ASP A 117 -13.56 4.01 -27.75
CA ASP A 117 -13.26 2.81 -28.54
C ASP A 117 -12.31 3.08 -29.73
N SER A 118 -12.17 4.34 -30.14
CA SER A 118 -11.29 4.77 -31.23
C SER A 118 -10.06 5.53 -30.73
N LYS A 119 -8.88 4.93 -30.93
CA LYS A 119 -7.56 5.56 -30.74
C LYS A 119 -7.36 6.80 -31.60
N GLU A 120 -8.07 6.92 -32.72
CA GLU A 120 -7.99 8.08 -33.61
C GLU A 120 -8.78 9.26 -33.03
N LEU A 121 -9.93 8.97 -32.41
CA LEU A 121 -10.72 9.96 -31.70
C LEU A 121 -10.02 10.44 -30.42
N GLU A 122 -9.40 9.53 -29.68
CA GLU A 122 -8.58 9.85 -28.51
C GLU A 122 -7.45 10.82 -28.88
N LYS A 123 -6.65 10.49 -29.91
CA LYS A 123 -5.61 11.41 -30.44
C LYS A 123 -6.16 12.75 -30.91
N HIS A 124 -7.39 12.76 -31.44
CA HIS A 124 -8.02 14.00 -31.88
C HIS A 124 -8.42 14.88 -30.68
N LEU A 125 -8.96 14.28 -29.61
CA LEU A 125 -9.28 14.99 -28.37
C LEU A 125 -8.02 15.48 -27.67
N GLU A 126 -6.96 14.67 -27.58
CA GLU A 126 -5.65 15.10 -27.07
C GLU A 126 -5.13 16.35 -27.81
N ARG A 127 -5.33 16.40 -29.14
CA ARG A 127 -4.95 17.56 -29.95
C ARG A 127 -5.79 18.79 -29.62
N ILE A 128 -7.08 18.64 -29.37
CA ILE A 128 -7.97 19.73 -28.96
C ILE A 128 -7.58 20.23 -27.56
N GLU A 129 -7.38 19.34 -26.60
CA GLU A 129 -6.94 19.68 -25.24
C GLU A 129 -5.61 20.42 -25.26
N SER A 130 -4.64 19.96 -26.06
CA SER A 130 -3.37 20.64 -26.25
C SER A 130 -3.54 22.08 -26.76
N GLN A 131 -4.48 22.32 -27.68
CA GLN A 131 -4.78 23.67 -28.19
C GLN A 131 -5.51 24.55 -27.17
N LEU A 132 -6.31 23.95 -26.28
CA LEU A 132 -7.03 24.66 -25.22
C LEU A 132 -6.17 24.95 -23.99
N ARG A 133 -5.02 24.28 -23.87
CA ARG A 133 -4.09 24.42 -22.74
C ARG A 133 -3.76 25.87 -22.36
N PRO A 134 -3.44 26.81 -23.27
CA PRO A 134 -3.14 28.20 -22.91
C PRO A 134 -4.31 28.95 -22.23
N TYR A 135 -5.53 28.42 -22.36
CA TYR A 135 -6.73 28.99 -21.74
C TYR A 135 -7.00 28.44 -20.33
N ASN A 136 -6.22 27.46 -19.87
CA ASN A 136 -6.35 26.87 -18.53
C ASN A 136 -6.14 27.95 -17.45
N SER A 137 -7.08 28.01 -16.50
CA SER A 137 -7.11 29.03 -15.44
C SER A 137 -5.94 28.90 -14.47
N VAL A 138 -5.42 27.69 -14.24
CA VAL A 138 -4.26 27.45 -13.38
C VAL A 138 -3.01 28.02 -14.05
N ILE A 139 -2.80 27.73 -15.34
CA ILE A 139 -1.64 28.24 -16.09
C ILE A 139 -1.60 29.76 -16.06
N LYS A 140 -2.74 30.41 -16.31
CA LYS A 140 -2.83 31.88 -16.27
C LYS A 140 -2.52 32.45 -14.90
N GLN A 141 -3.02 31.82 -13.84
CA GLN A 141 -2.78 32.28 -12.46
C GLN A 141 -1.33 32.06 -12.03
N VAL A 142 -0.75 30.90 -12.34
CA VAL A 142 0.63 30.55 -11.99
C VAL A 142 1.64 31.43 -12.73
N ASN A 143 1.43 31.68 -14.03
CA ASN A 143 2.26 32.62 -14.80
C ASN A 143 2.08 34.08 -14.40
N GLY A 144 0.97 34.42 -13.73
CA GLY A 144 0.67 35.76 -13.22
C GLY A 144 1.13 36.01 -11.78
N LEU A 145 1.81 35.04 -11.14
CA LEU A 145 2.29 35.19 -9.77
C LEU A 145 3.39 36.24 -9.66
N ASP A 146 3.29 37.11 -8.66
CA ASP A 146 4.40 37.95 -8.23
C ASP A 146 5.36 37.11 -7.38
N LEU A 147 6.39 36.56 -8.03
CA LEU A 147 7.37 35.66 -7.40
C LEU A 147 8.13 36.29 -6.23
N THR A 148 8.19 37.63 -6.15
CA THR A 148 8.82 38.32 -5.01
C THR A 148 8.05 38.14 -3.70
N ARG A 149 6.79 37.70 -3.77
CA ARG A 149 5.90 37.45 -2.63
C ARG A 149 5.67 35.97 -2.38
N VAL A 150 6.24 35.09 -3.19
CA VAL A 150 6.09 33.64 -3.10
C VAL A 150 7.30 33.05 -2.39
N LYS A 151 7.04 32.20 -1.39
CA LYS A 151 8.04 31.41 -0.67
C LYS A 151 8.27 30.09 -1.39
N ASP A 152 7.20 29.42 -1.80
CA ASP A 152 7.28 28.11 -2.42
C ASP A 152 6.05 27.79 -3.27
N ILE A 153 6.21 26.86 -4.21
CA ILE A 153 5.15 26.26 -5.02
C ILE A 153 5.26 24.75 -4.92
N VAL A 154 4.16 24.10 -4.53
CA VAL A 154 4.07 22.64 -4.37
C VAL A 154 3.01 22.13 -5.34
N GLY A 155 3.32 21.10 -6.12
CA GLY A 155 2.35 20.50 -7.04
C GLY A 155 1.27 19.72 -6.28
N ILE A 156 0.08 19.62 -6.85
CA ILE A 156 -1.00 18.75 -6.36
C ILE A 156 -1.24 17.70 -7.43
N CYS A 157 -0.91 16.46 -7.12
CA CYS A 157 -1.14 15.30 -7.97
C CYS A 157 -2.37 14.53 -7.50
N GLU A 158 -3.14 14.02 -8.45
CA GLU A 158 -4.26 13.11 -8.24
C GLU A 158 -3.84 11.72 -8.73
N ASP A 159 -3.99 10.70 -7.89
CA ASP A 159 -3.80 9.31 -8.30
C ASP A 159 -5.04 8.77 -9.01
N PHE A 160 -4.94 7.55 -9.57
CA PHE A 160 -6.06 6.94 -10.27
C PHE A 160 -7.31 6.76 -9.39
N GLY A 161 -7.15 6.74 -8.05
CA GLY A 161 -8.26 6.71 -7.10
C GLY A 161 -8.77 8.07 -6.66
N LYS A 162 -8.43 9.13 -7.41
CA LYS A 162 -8.84 10.51 -7.14
C LYS A 162 -8.35 11.05 -5.78
N ASN A 163 -7.37 10.38 -5.17
CA ASN A 163 -6.73 10.87 -3.95
C ASN A 163 -5.66 11.88 -4.32
N ARG A 164 -5.62 12.97 -3.58
CA ARG A 164 -4.68 14.06 -3.83
C ARG A 164 -3.47 13.94 -2.91
N SER A 165 -2.30 14.18 -3.48
CA SER A 165 -1.04 14.21 -2.77
C SER A 165 -0.19 15.37 -3.26
N GLN A 166 0.61 15.93 -2.36
CA GLN A 166 1.55 16.98 -2.70
C GLN A 166 2.76 16.41 -3.45
N LEU A 167 3.22 17.14 -4.46
CA LEU A 167 4.42 16.86 -5.23
C LEU A 167 5.46 17.95 -4.95
N LEU A 168 6.57 17.55 -4.34
CA LEU A 168 7.70 18.45 -4.12
C LEU A 168 8.46 18.65 -5.44
N ILE A 169 8.33 19.85 -6.00
CA ILE A 169 9.03 20.24 -7.23
C ILE A 169 10.38 20.83 -6.85
N LYS A 170 11.46 20.34 -7.47
CA LYS A 170 12.82 20.86 -7.28
C LYS A 170 13.08 22.04 -8.23
N GLY A 171 14.03 22.90 -7.87
CA GLY A 171 14.41 24.08 -8.68
C GLY A 171 14.02 25.41 -8.03
N CYS A 172 14.31 26.51 -8.73
CA CYS A 172 13.89 27.86 -8.30
C CYS A 172 12.38 28.07 -8.54
N LEU A 173 11.83 29.21 -8.13
CA LEU A 173 10.39 29.48 -8.29
C LEU A 173 9.99 29.50 -9.77
N GLU A 174 10.85 30.01 -10.63
CA GLU A 174 10.66 30.03 -12.09
C GLU A 174 10.58 28.61 -12.66
N ASP A 175 11.48 27.71 -12.24
CA ASP A 175 11.44 26.29 -12.64
C ASP A 175 10.13 25.63 -12.19
N LYS A 176 9.65 25.95 -10.97
CA LYS A 176 8.41 25.40 -10.43
C LYS A 176 7.18 25.92 -11.18
N VAL A 177 7.15 27.21 -11.53
CA VAL A 177 6.10 27.80 -12.38
C VAL A 177 6.07 27.09 -13.74
N ALA A 178 7.23 26.93 -14.38
CA ALA A 178 7.34 26.25 -15.66
C ALA A 178 6.85 24.80 -15.57
N TYR A 179 7.30 24.05 -14.54
CA TYR A 179 6.87 22.68 -14.31
C TYR A 179 5.34 22.55 -14.15
N ILE A 180 4.71 23.43 -13.38
CA ILE A 180 3.24 23.42 -13.24
C ILE A 180 2.58 23.77 -14.58
N ALA A 181 3.02 24.81 -15.27
CA ALA A 181 2.43 25.23 -16.54
C ALA A 181 2.56 24.15 -17.64
N GLU A 182 3.69 23.46 -17.69
CA GLU A 182 4.00 22.40 -18.65
C GLU A 182 3.47 21.03 -18.25
N GLY A 183 3.14 20.81 -16.99
CA GLY A 183 2.68 19.52 -16.45
C GLY A 183 1.20 19.46 -16.10
N ILE A 184 0.51 20.60 -15.91
CA ILE A 184 -0.90 20.59 -15.52
C ILE A 184 -1.74 19.78 -16.51
N THR A 185 -2.68 19.01 -15.97
CA THR A 185 -3.56 18.02 -16.60
C THR A 185 -2.88 16.80 -17.22
N LEU A 186 -1.54 16.70 -17.16
CA LEU A 186 -0.78 15.56 -17.66
C LEU A 186 -0.38 14.60 -16.53
N ASP A 187 -0.09 13.35 -16.94
CA ASP A 187 0.55 12.38 -16.05
C ASP A 187 2.03 12.75 -15.87
N VAL A 188 2.43 12.88 -14.60
CA VAL A 188 3.80 13.13 -14.18
C VAL A 188 4.32 11.96 -13.35
N GLY A 189 5.61 11.66 -13.51
CA GLY A 189 6.30 10.67 -12.71
C GLY A 189 6.56 11.18 -11.29
N VAL A 190 6.07 10.44 -10.30
CA VAL A 190 6.35 10.68 -8.88
C VAL A 190 7.23 9.55 -8.37
N THR A 191 8.46 9.91 -7.98
CA THR A 191 9.41 8.95 -7.40
C THR A 191 9.09 8.73 -5.92
N LEU A 192 8.89 7.47 -5.54
CA LEU A 192 8.85 7.02 -4.16
C LEU A 192 10.15 6.29 -3.85
N ASP A 193 10.61 6.35 -2.59
CA ASP A 193 11.86 5.71 -2.18
C ASP A 193 11.85 4.19 -2.36
N ARG A 194 10.66 3.57 -2.27
CA ARG A 194 10.37 2.15 -2.49
C ARG A 194 8.86 1.92 -2.58
N ALA A 195 8.46 0.69 -2.89
CA ALA A 195 7.04 0.30 -2.96
C ALA A 195 6.30 0.43 -1.62
N TYR A 196 6.98 0.13 -0.51
CA TYR A 196 6.46 0.32 0.83
C TYR A 196 6.60 1.78 1.29
N VAL A 197 5.46 2.45 1.51
CA VAL A 197 5.42 3.86 1.91
C VAL A 197 5.50 4.00 3.43
N ALA A 198 4.47 3.52 4.14
CA ALA A 198 4.39 3.47 5.61
C ALA A 198 3.10 2.75 6.05
N ASN A 199 3.05 2.31 7.32
CA ASN A 199 1.82 1.82 7.98
C ASN A 199 1.09 0.73 7.18
N GLY A 200 1.84 -0.23 6.63
CA GLY A 200 1.25 -1.30 5.82
C GLY A 200 0.75 -0.88 4.43
N LEU A 201 1.01 0.34 3.97
CA LEU A 201 0.66 0.77 2.61
C LEU A 201 1.77 0.45 1.62
N PHE A 202 1.41 -0.30 0.58
CA PHE A 202 2.25 -0.56 -0.58
C PHE A 202 1.62 0.02 -1.84
N GLU A 203 2.44 0.74 -2.61
CA GLU A 203 2.07 1.31 -3.90
C GLU A 203 2.30 0.28 -5.01
N MET A 204 1.24 -0.06 -5.74
CA MET A 204 1.25 -1.11 -6.77
C MET A 204 1.28 -0.53 -8.19
N GLY A 205 1.00 0.76 -8.37
CA GLY A 205 0.89 1.38 -9.69
C GLY A 205 2.19 1.40 -10.51
N ALA A 206 3.34 1.12 -9.90
CA ALA A 206 4.62 0.99 -10.61
C ALA A 206 5.01 -0.47 -10.93
N TYR A 207 4.25 -1.46 -10.44
CA TYR A 207 4.51 -2.86 -10.74
C TYR A 207 3.84 -3.28 -12.05
N ASP A 208 4.58 -4.02 -12.89
CA ASP A 208 4.07 -4.58 -14.13
C ASP A 208 3.37 -5.92 -13.86
N PHE A 209 2.06 -5.86 -13.60
CA PHE A 209 1.24 -7.07 -13.42
C PHE A 209 1.10 -7.88 -14.71
N ASP A 210 1.01 -7.22 -15.87
CA ASP A 210 0.83 -7.87 -17.18
C ASP A 210 2.08 -8.73 -17.53
N GLY A 211 3.25 -8.34 -17.03
CA GLY A 211 4.52 -9.05 -17.17
C GLY A 211 4.86 -10.06 -16.06
N TYR A 212 3.94 -10.33 -15.11
CA TYR A 212 4.18 -11.25 -13.99
C TYR A 212 4.50 -12.67 -14.49
N ASP A 213 5.58 -13.26 -13.98
CA ASP A 213 5.99 -14.63 -14.29
C ASP A 213 5.97 -15.51 -13.03
N ASN A 214 5.03 -16.45 -12.97
CA ASN A 214 4.88 -17.35 -11.82
C ASN A 214 6.05 -18.34 -11.63
N GLN A 215 6.92 -18.49 -12.63
CA GLN A 215 8.15 -19.30 -12.53
C GLN A 215 9.33 -18.48 -12.01
N LYS A 216 9.28 -17.16 -12.14
CA LYS A 216 10.33 -16.27 -11.68
C LYS A 216 10.26 -16.15 -10.17
N SER A 217 11.37 -16.47 -9.52
CA SER A 217 11.45 -16.44 -8.05
C SER A 217 12.82 -16.01 -7.58
N TYR A 218 12.87 -15.49 -6.36
CA TYR A 218 14.11 -15.14 -5.66
C TYR A 218 14.17 -15.87 -4.32
N ARG A 219 15.35 -15.88 -3.70
CA ARG A 219 15.56 -16.50 -2.39
C ARG A 219 15.59 -15.41 -1.33
N LEU A 220 14.70 -15.51 -0.35
CA LEU A 220 14.72 -14.68 0.85
C LEU A 220 15.19 -15.56 2.01
N VAL A 221 16.18 -15.10 2.78
CA VAL A 221 16.66 -15.81 3.97
C VAL A 221 16.49 -14.92 5.19
N THR A 222 16.00 -15.48 6.29
CA THR A 222 15.92 -14.81 7.59
C THR A 222 16.75 -15.58 8.62
N PHE A 223 17.45 -14.88 9.49
CA PHE A 223 18.35 -15.50 10.48
C PHE A 223 18.69 -14.53 11.62
N MET A 224 19.15 -15.07 12.73
CA MET A 224 19.65 -14.28 13.85
C MET A 224 21.14 -13.99 13.67
N HIS A 225 21.53 -12.73 13.77
CA HIS A 225 22.91 -12.30 13.76
C HIS A 225 23.17 -11.27 14.86
N ARG A 226 24.08 -11.58 15.78
CA ARG A 226 24.45 -10.71 16.91
C ARG A 226 23.24 -10.24 17.75
N GLY A 227 22.23 -11.09 17.91
CA GLY A 227 21.02 -10.80 18.69
C GLY A 227 19.92 -10.05 17.92
N GLU A 228 20.13 -9.75 16.64
CA GLU A 228 19.14 -9.11 15.78
C GLU A 228 18.69 -10.06 14.67
N THR A 229 17.39 -10.05 14.35
CA THR A 229 16.87 -10.74 13.17
C THR A 229 17.30 -9.95 11.93
N LYS A 230 17.89 -10.63 10.96
CA LYS A 230 18.22 -10.08 9.64
C LYS A 230 17.50 -10.83 8.56
N ALA A 231 17.23 -10.16 7.44
CA ALA A 231 16.60 -10.75 6.29
C ALA A 231 17.22 -10.25 4.99
N PHE A 232 17.71 -11.16 4.16
CA PHE A 232 18.40 -10.84 2.90
C PHE A 232 17.70 -11.51 1.72
N VAL A 233 17.60 -10.78 0.61
CA VAL A 233 17.28 -11.37 -0.68
C VAL A 233 18.58 -11.72 -1.39
N LEU A 234 18.71 -12.97 -1.81
CA LEU A 234 19.88 -13.54 -2.45
C LEU A 234 19.62 -13.80 -3.93
N ASP A 235 20.70 -13.80 -4.71
CA ASP A 235 20.70 -14.32 -6.07
C ASP A 235 21.11 -15.80 -6.15
N ASP A 236 21.17 -16.31 -7.38
CA ASP A 236 21.49 -17.71 -7.68
C ASP A 236 22.92 -18.08 -7.23
N ASP A 237 23.82 -17.11 -7.12
CA ASP A 237 25.20 -17.28 -6.66
C ASP A 237 25.34 -17.12 -5.13
N ASN A 238 24.23 -17.05 -4.38
CA ASN A 238 24.19 -16.73 -2.95
C ASN A 238 24.78 -15.36 -2.59
N ARG A 239 24.78 -14.40 -3.52
CA ARG A 239 25.18 -13.03 -3.22
C ARG A 239 23.96 -12.21 -2.81
N MET A 240 24.18 -11.27 -1.89
CA MET A 240 23.12 -10.38 -1.43
C MET A 240 22.70 -9.41 -2.55
N LYS A 241 21.43 -9.45 -2.94
CA LYS A 241 20.79 -8.44 -3.78
C LYS A 241 20.43 -7.21 -2.96
N PHE A 242 19.84 -7.42 -1.78
CA PHE A 242 19.59 -6.38 -0.80
C PHE A 242 19.23 -6.96 0.58
N GLU A 243 19.36 -6.12 1.60
CA GLU A 243 18.83 -6.35 2.94
C GLU A 243 17.43 -5.75 3.07
N VAL A 244 16.48 -6.53 3.60
CA VAL A 244 15.12 -6.09 3.89
C VAL A 244 15.18 -5.14 5.07
N GLN A 245 14.82 -3.88 4.85
CA GLN A 245 14.98 -2.82 5.85
C GLN A 245 13.94 -2.89 6.97
N GLU A 246 12.73 -3.36 6.68
CA GLU A 246 11.64 -3.47 7.65
C GLU A 246 11.11 -4.90 7.69
N LEU A 247 11.40 -5.63 8.76
CA LEU A 247 11.04 -7.05 8.86
C LEU A 247 9.52 -7.29 8.87
N ASP A 248 8.73 -6.32 9.33
CA ASP A 248 7.26 -6.39 9.30
C ASP A 248 6.72 -6.55 7.87
N THR A 249 7.46 -6.09 6.85
CA THR A 249 7.09 -6.30 5.44
C THR A 249 7.09 -7.77 5.04
N ILE A 250 7.91 -8.60 5.69
CA ILE A 250 7.91 -10.06 5.48
C ILE A 250 6.62 -10.67 6.03
N GLN A 251 6.18 -10.20 7.20
CA GLN A 251 4.90 -10.63 7.78
C GLN A 251 3.73 -10.23 6.87
N TYR A 252 3.74 -9.02 6.31
CA TYR A 252 2.71 -8.56 5.37
C TYR A 252 2.61 -9.44 4.12
N ILE A 253 3.73 -9.78 3.48
CA ILE A 253 3.69 -10.65 2.30
C ILE A 253 3.26 -12.09 2.63
N GLN A 254 3.59 -12.60 3.82
CA GLN A 254 3.11 -13.90 4.30
C GLN A 254 1.60 -13.89 4.56
N LEU A 255 1.08 -12.80 5.13
CA LEU A 255 -0.36 -12.61 5.33
C LEU A 255 -1.10 -12.49 4.00
N LEU A 256 -0.50 -11.82 3.00
CA LEU A 256 -1.05 -11.73 1.66
C LEU A 256 -1.10 -13.10 0.97
N GLU A 257 -0.02 -13.89 1.04
CA GLU A 257 -0.04 -15.27 0.53
C GLU A 257 -1.17 -16.09 1.16
N ASN A 258 -1.28 -16.04 2.49
CA ASN A 258 -2.34 -16.76 3.18
C ASN A 258 -3.73 -16.29 2.74
N CYS A 259 -3.92 -14.98 2.60
CA CYS A 259 -5.14 -14.37 2.11
C CYS A 259 -5.50 -14.84 0.70
N LEU A 260 -4.53 -14.93 -0.22
CA LEU A 260 -4.78 -15.37 -1.60
C LEU A 260 -5.19 -16.83 -1.67
N ARG A 261 -4.66 -17.66 -0.76
CA ARG A 261 -5.05 -19.07 -0.65
C ARG A 261 -6.48 -19.27 -0.17
N ILE A 262 -6.96 -18.44 0.76
CA ILE A 262 -8.26 -18.64 1.43
C ILE A 262 -9.38 -17.71 0.93
N ASN A 263 -9.05 -16.58 0.30
CA ASN A 263 -10.02 -15.63 -0.25
C ASN A 263 -9.99 -15.63 -1.80
N PRO A 264 -10.89 -16.39 -2.46
CA PRO A 264 -10.91 -16.47 -3.92
C PRO A 264 -11.23 -15.12 -4.59
N LYS A 265 -11.97 -14.22 -3.94
CA LYS A 265 -12.27 -12.88 -4.50
C LYS A 265 -11.04 -11.98 -4.54
N MET A 266 -10.18 -12.08 -3.51
CA MET A 266 -8.91 -11.38 -3.48
C MET A 266 -7.99 -11.91 -4.58
N LYS A 267 -7.91 -13.23 -4.70
CA LYS A 267 -7.14 -13.91 -5.74
C LYS A 267 -7.61 -13.50 -7.15
N GLU A 268 -8.91 -13.54 -7.40
CA GLU A 268 -9.51 -13.14 -8.68
C GLU A 268 -9.17 -11.68 -9.04
N ALA A 269 -9.23 -10.76 -8.07
CA ALA A 269 -8.89 -9.36 -8.32
C ALA A 269 -7.42 -9.18 -8.75
N MET A 270 -6.49 -9.92 -8.13
CA MET A 270 -5.08 -9.88 -8.54
C MET A 270 -4.83 -10.60 -9.86
N ASP A 271 -5.50 -11.73 -10.10
CA ASP A 271 -5.47 -12.45 -11.37
C ASP A 271 -5.98 -11.56 -12.53
N GLN A 272 -7.03 -10.76 -12.32
CA GLN A 272 -7.50 -9.77 -13.29
C GLN A 272 -6.44 -8.72 -13.65
N CYS A 273 -5.59 -8.34 -12.69
CA CYS A 273 -4.48 -7.44 -12.96
C CYS A 273 -3.41 -8.14 -13.80
N MET A 274 -3.09 -9.41 -13.50
CA MET A 274 -2.14 -10.20 -14.29
C MET A 274 -2.60 -10.45 -15.73
N GLU A 275 -3.91 -10.63 -15.92
CA GLU A 275 -4.51 -10.82 -17.25
C GLU A 275 -4.61 -9.52 -18.06
N GLY A 276 -4.14 -8.39 -17.51
CA GLY A 276 -4.24 -7.07 -18.14
C GLY A 276 -5.67 -6.55 -18.26
N LYS A 277 -6.60 -7.09 -17.46
CA LYS A 277 -8.00 -6.62 -17.39
C LYS A 277 -8.20 -5.52 -16.36
N ALA A 278 -7.24 -5.33 -15.46
CA ALA A 278 -7.25 -4.30 -14.43
C ALA A 278 -5.85 -3.71 -14.21
N MET A 279 -5.81 -2.54 -13.59
CA MET A 279 -4.61 -1.91 -13.06
C MET A 279 -4.63 -1.99 -11.54
N ALA A 280 -3.58 -2.56 -10.97
CA ALA A 280 -3.39 -2.54 -9.53
C ALA A 280 -3.03 -1.11 -9.07
N ALA A 281 -3.68 -0.65 -8.01
CA ALA A 281 -3.40 0.65 -7.41
C ALA A 281 -2.58 0.47 -6.12
N LYS A 282 -3.15 -0.17 -5.09
CA LYS A 282 -2.55 -0.20 -3.75
C LYS A 282 -2.88 -1.50 -3.02
N ILE A 283 -1.98 -1.88 -2.11
CA ILE A 283 -2.28 -2.86 -1.06
C ILE A 283 -2.13 -2.16 0.29
N LEU A 284 -3.12 -2.29 1.16
CA LEU A 284 -3.10 -1.76 2.51
C LEU A 284 -3.29 -2.89 3.53
N PHE A 285 -2.38 -2.95 4.48
CA PHE A 285 -2.43 -3.83 5.63
C PHE A 285 -2.79 -3.01 6.88
N ASN A 286 -3.91 -3.34 7.53
CA ASN A 286 -4.43 -2.58 8.68
C ASN A 286 -4.64 -3.46 9.91
N HIS A 287 -3.93 -3.16 10.99
CA HIS A 287 -4.07 -3.83 12.29
C HIS A 287 -5.32 -3.40 13.09
N HIS A 288 -5.95 -2.27 12.73
CA HIS A 288 -7.09 -1.71 13.45
C HIS A 288 -8.26 -1.53 12.49
N MET A 289 -9.09 -2.57 12.38
CA MET A 289 -10.34 -2.47 11.64
C MET A 289 -11.45 -1.92 12.53
N GLU A 290 -12.18 -0.92 12.04
CA GLU A 290 -13.37 -0.36 12.72
C GLU A 290 -14.62 -1.25 12.56
N ILE A 291 -14.46 -2.54 12.24
CA ILE A 291 -15.58 -3.48 12.19
C ILE A 291 -15.82 -4.02 13.59
N GLY A 292 -16.62 -3.28 14.37
CA GLY A 292 -17.12 -3.75 15.65
C GLY A 292 -18.21 -4.81 15.42
N TYR A 293 -17.86 -6.08 15.49
CA TYR A 293 -18.82 -7.19 15.36
C TYR A 293 -19.84 -7.23 16.52
N SER A 294 -19.60 -6.50 17.61
CA SER A 294 -20.62 -6.25 18.64
C SER A 294 -21.82 -5.43 18.13
N THR A 295 -21.66 -4.72 17.00
CA THR A 295 -22.70 -3.86 16.38
C THR A 295 -22.98 -4.20 14.91
N SER A 296 -22.11 -5.02 14.31
CA SER A 296 -22.18 -5.43 12.90
C SER A 296 -22.77 -6.83 12.75
N ARG A 297 -23.09 -7.23 11.51
CA ARG A 297 -23.56 -8.60 11.22
C ARG A 297 -22.48 -9.61 11.60
N ILE A 298 -22.87 -10.64 12.35
CA ILE A 298 -22.00 -11.77 12.73
C ILE A 298 -21.47 -12.45 11.45
N PRO A 299 -20.15 -12.74 11.37
CA PRO A 299 -19.57 -13.45 10.24
C PRO A 299 -20.29 -14.77 9.93
N GLU A 300 -20.41 -15.13 8.65
CA GLU A 300 -21.15 -16.32 8.20
C GLU A 300 -20.67 -17.60 8.88
N ILE A 301 -19.35 -17.77 9.02
CA ILE A 301 -18.74 -18.94 9.68
C ILE A 301 -19.20 -19.12 11.13
N TYR A 302 -19.44 -18.01 11.85
CA TYR A 302 -19.91 -18.06 13.24
C TYR A 302 -21.42 -18.21 13.31
N ARG A 303 -22.18 -17.61 12.39
CA ARG A 303 -23.64 -17.82 12.34
C ARG A 303 -23.99 -19.30 12.17
N GLN A 304 -23.33 -19.98 11.23
CA GLN A 304 -23.55 -21.40 11.00
C GLN A 304 -23.16 -22.25 12.22
N ALA A 305 -22.05 -21.91 12.88
CA ALA A 305 -21.63 -22.62 14.09
C ALA A 305 -22.61 -22.38 15.26
N PHE A 306 -23.05 -21.14 15.47
CA PHE A 306 -24.00 -20.81 16.54
C PHE A 306 -25.35 -21.52 16.37
N GLU A 307 -25.85 -21.60 15.13
CA GLU A 307 -27.06 -22.37 14.81
C GLU A 307 -26.89 -23.88 15.02
N THR A 308 -25.68 -24.41 14.77
CA THR A 308 -25.39 -25.86 14.88
C THR A 308 -25.22 -26.33 16.32
N TYR A 309 -24.60 -25.50 17.18
CA TYR A 309 -24.21 -25.88 18.54
C TYR A 309 -25.11 -25.29 19.65
N ASP A 310 -26.21 -24.64 19.29
CA ASP A 310 -27.18 -24.02 20.22
C ASP A 310 -26.50 -23.14 21.30
N ILE A 311 -25.59 -22.28 20.86
CA ILE A 311 -24.75 -21.46 21.75
C ILE A 311 -25.60 -20.37 22.41
N GLY A 312 -25.52 -20.24 23.73
CA GLY A 312 -26.30 -19.28 24.50
C GLY A 312 -25.84 -17.83 24.32
N LEU A 313 -26.70 -16.85 24.63
CA LEU A 313 -26.40 -15.42 24.43
C LEU A 313 -25.12 -14.93 25.13
N SER A 314 -24.85 -15.41 26.36
CA SER A 314 -23.64 -15.04 27.10
C SER A 314 -22.35 -15.58 26.46
N GLU A 315 -22.44 -16.76 25.86
CA GLU A 315 -21.32 -17.41 25.17
C GLU A 315 -21.08 -16.75 23.81
N MET A 316 -22.16 -16.39 23.11
CA MET A 316 -22.08 -15.56 21.90
C MET A 316 -21.36 -14.24 22.19
N ASP A 317 -21.73 -13.51 23.26
CA ASP A 317 -21.07 -12.25 23.62
C ASP A 317 -19.55 -12.41 23.87
N ALA A 318 -19.14 -13.51 24.52
CA ALA A 318 -17.73 -13.82 24.74
C ALA A 318 -16.99 -14.08 23.41
N VAL A 319 -17.60 -14.82 22.49
CA VAL A 319 -17.07 -15.02 21.14
C VAL A 319 -16.94 -13.67 20.42
N MET A 320 -18.00 -12.84 20.43
CA MET A 320 -17.98 -11.55 19.75
C MET A 320 -16.91 -10.61 20.30
N HIS A 321 -16.65 -10.63 21.60
CA HIS A 321 -15.55 -9.89 22.19
C HIS A 321 -14.19 -10.37 21.67
N SER A 322 -13.98 -11.69 21.62
CA SER A 322 -12.75 -12.29 21.08
C SER A 322 -12.56 -11.95 19.59
N LEU A 323 -13.64 -11.96 18.79
CA LEU A 323 -13.59 -11.61 17.37
C LEU A 323 -13.13 -10.18 17.13
N ASN A 324 -13.41 -9.24 18.04
CA ASN A 324 -12.95 -7.85 17.93
C ASN A 324 -11.47 -7.65 18.31
N THR A 325 -10.80 -8.70 18.78
CA THR A 325 -9.37 -8.67 19.10
C THR A 325 -8.55 -9.37 18.03
N LYS A 326 -7.32 -8.90 17.80
CA LYS A 326 -6.35 -9.49 16.86
C LYS A 326 -6.89 -9.68 15.42
N GLN A 327 -7.72 -8.76 14.97
CA GLN A 327 -8.12 -8.68 13.57
C GLN A 327 -7.02 -8.03 12.74
N PHE A 328 -7.01 -8.38 11.46
CA PHE A 328 -6.07 -7.83 10.51
C PHE A 328 -6.72 -7.68 9.13
N GLY A 329 -6.81 -6.45 8.65
CA GLY A 329 -7.38 -6.11 7.36
C GLY A 329 -6.34 -6.13 6.24
N ILE A 330 -6.68 -6.75 5.11
CA ILE A 330 -5.89 -6.69 3.89
C ILE A 330 -6.79 -6.14 2.80
N ALA A 331 -6.50 -4.93 2.32
CA ALA A 331 -7.25 -4.27 1.26
C ALA A 331 -6.41 -4.20 -0.02
N PHE A 332 -6.95 -4.67 -1.13
CA PHE A 332 -6.37 -4.52 -2.46
C PHE A 332 -7.27 -3.64 -3.31
N SER A 333 -6.71 -2.54 -3.79
CA SER A 333 -7.40 -1.58 -4.65
C SER A 333 -6.92 -1.72 -6.09
N TYR A 334 -7.86 -1.76 -7.03
CA TYR A 334 -7.60 -1.90 -8.45
C TYR A 334 -8.65 -1.18 -9.29
N ILE A 335 -8.34 -0.95 -10.57
CA ILE A 335 -9.20 -0.24 -11.52
C ILE A 335 -9.34 -1.09 -12.78
N PRO A 336 -10.57 -1.50 -13.16
CA PRO A 336 -10.80 -2.23 -14.41
C PRO A 336 -10.34 -1.42 -15.62
N LYS A 337 -9.66 -2.07 -16.58
CA LYS A 337 -9.26 -1.47 -17.86
C LYS A 337 -10.38 -1.51 -18.91
N THR A 338 -11.47 -2.25 -18.67
CA THR A 338 -12.57 -2.45 -19.62
C THR A 338 -13.94 -2.37 -18.94
N GLY A 339 -14.97 -1.93 -19.68
CA GLY A 339 -16.37 -1.82 -19.22
C GLY A 339 -16.79 -0.42 -18.75
N ASP A 340 -18.02 -0.28 -18.29
CA ASP A 340 -18.61 1.00 -17.80
C ASP A 340 -17.99 1.51 -16.48
N GLU A 341 -17.06 0.74 -15.90
CA GLU A 341 -16.49 0.95 -14.57
C GLU A 341 -15.01 1.36 -14.61
N GLN A 342 -14.50 1.75 -15.78
CA GLN A 342 -13.07 2.08 -16.02
C GLN A 342 -12.50 3.25 -15.19
N ASP A 343 -13.36 4.05 -14.55
CA ASP A 343 -12.96 5.21 -13.75
C ASP A 343 -13.25 5.04 -12.24
N LYS A 344 -13.62 3.82 -11.82
CA LYS A 344 -13.98 3.51 -10.42
C LYS A 344 -12.91 2.65 -9.78
N VAL A 345 -12.59 2.96 -8.52
CA VAL A 345 -11.69 2.13 -7.74
C VAL A 345 -12.48 1.04 -7.07
N PHE A 346 -12.14 -0.20 -7.39
CA PHE A 346 -12.61 -1.36 -6.67
C PHE A 346 -11.64 -1.66 -5.54
N THR A 347 -12.18 -1.97 -4.37
CA THR A 347 -11.37 -2.42 -3.25
C THR A 347 -11.94 -3.74 -2.72
N THR A 348 -11.11 -4.78 -2.75
CA THR A 348 -11.40 -6.04 -2.07
C THR A 348 -10.72 -6.01 -0.71
N ILE A 349 -11.49 -6.21 0.36
CA ILE A 349 -11.01 -6.20 1.74
C ILE A 349 -11.21 -7.61 2.32
N SER A 350 -10.14 -8.19 2.83
CA SER A 350 -10.16 -9.43 3.61
C SER A 350 -9.95 -9.10 5.08
N VAL A 351 -10.83 -9.57 5.95
CA VAL A 351 -10.68 -9.50 7.39
C VAL A 351 -10.11 -10.83 7.85
N MET A 352 -8.85 -10.83 8.25
CA MET A 352 -8.15 -11.99 8.80
C MET A 352 -8.25 -11.94 10.33
N HIS A 353 -8.41 -13.09 10.98
CA HIS A 353 -8.44 -13.17 12.44
C HIS A 353 -7.42 -14.19 12.94
N ASP A 354 -6.63 -13.80 13.95
CA ASP A 354 -5.69 -14.70 14.62
C ASP A 354 -6.46 -15.67 15.51
N PHE A 355 -6.37 -16.95 15.19
CA PHE A 355 -7.04 -18.03 15.90
C PHE A 355 -6.72 -18.05 17.40
N GLN A 356 -5.53 -17.59 17.81
CA GLN A 356 -5.15 -17.51 19.23
C GLN A 356 -6.06 -16.58 20.05
N ALA A 357 -6.78 -15.65 19.41
CA ALA A 357 -7.76 -14.83 20.12
C ALA A 357 -8.88 -15.69 20.74
N LEU A 358 -9.17 -16.87 20.19
CA LEU A 358 -10.19 -17.79 20.69
C LEU A 358 -9.71 -18.65 21.87
N ASP A 359 -8.45 -18.54 22.29
CA ASP A 359 -7.92 -19.37 23.38
C ASP A 359 -8.68 -19.14 24.70
N SER A 360 -9.23 -17.94 24.91
CA SER A 360 -10.04 -17.63 26.10
C SER A 360 -11.36 -18.38 26.16
N ILE A 361 -11.94 -18.73 25.01
CA ILE A 361 -13.24 -19.43 24.94
C ILE A 361 -13.08 -20.95 24.77
N LYS A 362 -11.85 -21.46 24.67
CA LYS A 362 -11.56 -22.88 24.38
C LYS A 362 -12.16 -23.84 25.41
N ALA A 363 -12.16 -23.47 26.69
CA ALA A 363 -12.68 -24.31 27.76
C ALA A 363 -14.22 -24.32 27.79
N GLU A 364 -14.85 -23.21 27.40
CA GLU A 364 -16.30 -23.01 27.43
C GLU A 364 -16.96 -23.54 26.16
N LEU A 365 -16.33 -23.34 25.00
CA LEU A 365 -16.84 -23.71 23.68
C LEU A 365 -15.82 -24.55 22.89
N PRO A 366 -15.49 -25.77 23.36
CA PRO A 366 -14.46 -26.61 22.74
C PRO A 366 -14.83 -27.07 21.32
N GLU A 367 -16.13 -27.26 21.05
CA GLU A 367 -16.64 -27.68 19.73
C GLU A 367 -16.48 -26.58 18.70
N LEU A 368 -16.89 -25.34 19.03
CA LEU A 368 -16.68 -24.16 18.19
C LEU A 368 -15.18 -23.92 17.93
N TYR A 369 -14.35 -24.00 18.97
CA TYR A 369 -12.90 -23.85 18.83
C TYR A 369 -12.31 -24.88 17.86
N SER A 370 -12.76 -26.14 17.95
CA SER A 370 -12.35 -27.23 17.05
C SER A 370 -12.79 -26.99 15.60
N GLU A 371 -14.02 -26.56 15.37
CA GLU A 371 -14.50 -26.26 14.00
C GLU A 371 -13.72 -25.13 13.35
N ILE A 372 -13.48 -24.03 14.07
CA ILE A 372 -12.70 -22.91 13.53
C ILE A 372 -11.26 -23.35 13.31
N SER A 373 -10.67 -24.16 14.22
CA SER A 373 -9.30 -24.68 14.07
C SER A 373 -9.11 -25.42 12.73
N LYS A 374 -10.11 -26.16 12.24
CA LYS A 374 -10.06 -26.86 10.95
C LYS A 374 -9.99 -25.92 9.75
N MET A 375 -10.50 -24.71 9.89
CA MET A 375 -10.48 -23.67 8.85
C MET A 375 -9.22 -22.81 8.90
N THR A 376 -8.44 -22.92 9.97
CA THR A 376 -7.21 -22.14 10.11
C THR A 376 -6.12 -22.62 9.18
N SER A 377 -5.35 -21.66 8.70
CA SER A 377 -4.13 -21.91 7.97
C SER A 377 -2.94 -21.54 8.84
N VAL A 378 -2.14 -22.53 9.20
CA VAL A 378 -0.86 -22.29 9.87
C VAL A 378 0.13 -21.78 8.84
N SER A 379 0.74 -20.64 9.15
CA SER A 379 1.79 -20.02 8.33
C SER A 379 2.82 -19.38 9.25
N ASP A 380 3.93 -18.95 8.66
CA ASP A 380 4.96 -18.23 9.41
C ASP A 380 4.50 -16.86 9.92
N ALA A 381 3.43 -16.29 9.34
CA ALA A 381 2.81 -15.09 9.87
C ALA A 381 2.01 -15.36 11.15
N GLY A 382 1.59 -16.61 11.38
CA GLY A 382 0.71 -17.02 12.46
C GLY A 382 -0.42 -17.95 11.96
N THR A 383 -1.36 -18.21 12.86
CA THR A 383 -2.53 -19.07 12.60
C THR A 383 -3.73 -18.18 12.30
N TYR A 384 -3.97 -17.90 11.02
CA TYR A 384 -5.05 -17.01 10.59
C TYR A 384 -6.11 -17.76 9.79
N TYR A 385 -7.33 -17.24 9.86
CA TYR A 385 -8.45 -17.63 9.01
C TYR A 385 -9.19 -16.38 8.51
N LEU A 386 -9.96 -16.55 7.43
CA LEU A 386 -10.77 -15.50 6.85
C LEU A 386 -12.05 -15.34 7.68
N LEU A 387 -12.21 -14.20 8.32
CA LEU A 387 -13.39 -13.84 9.07
C LEU A 387 -14.48 -13.29 8.14
N ASP A 388 -14.09 -12.36 7.25
CA ASP A 388 -15.03 -11.72 6.31
C ASP A 388 -14.31 -11.24 5.04
N ALA A 389 -15.07 -11.07 3.96
CA ALA A 389 -14.58 -10.56 2.68
C ALA A 389 -15.57 -9.54 2.09
N ILE A 390 -15.14 -8.28 2.03
CA ILE A 390 -15.93 -7.13 1.61
C ILE A 390 -15.42 -6.65 0.25
N ARG A 391 -16.33 -6.24 -0.63
CA ARG A 391 -15.98 -5.56 -1.88
C ARG A 391 -16.64 -4.19 -1.87
N GLY A 392 -15.84 -3.15 -2.03
CA GLY A 392 -16.27 -1.76 -2.14
C GLY A 392 -15.95 -1.18 -3.51
N VAL A 393 -16.68 -0.14 -3.87
CA VAL A 393 -16.45 0.68 -5.07
C VAL A 393 -16.45 2.14 -4.63
N GLN A 394 -15.46 2.91 -5.07
CA GLN A 394 -15.34 4.36 -4.81
C GLN A 394 -15.60 5.18 -6.06
#